data_AF-A0A4Q3XMV3-F1
#
_entry.id   AF-A0A4Q3XMV3-F1
#
_cell.length_a   1.000
_cell.length_b   1.000
_cell.length_c   1.000
_cell.angle_alpha   90.00
_cell.angle_beta   90.00
_cell.angle_gamma   90.00
#
_symmetry.space_group_name_H-M   'P 1'
#
loop_
_entity.id
_entity.type
_entity.pdbx_description
1 polymer ?
#
loop_
_entity_poly.entity_id
_entity_poly.type
_entity_poly.pdbx_seq_one_letter_code
_entity_poly.pdbx_strand_id
1 'polypeptide(L)' 'MIATAKDFGATLARARKALGLTQRELALSVGVGERFIVELEAGKATAQLGKALAHADRK' A
#
# COMPACT_ATOMS: atom_id res chain seq x y z
N MET A 1 1.75 -12.59 11.09
CA MET A 1 3.04 -12.56 10.36
C MET A 1 2.73 -12.26 8.91
N ILE A 2 3.33 -11.21 8.33
CA ILE A 2 3.16 -10.90 6.90
C ILE A 2 4.22 -11.69 6.16
N ALA A 3 3.83 -12.78 5.48
CA ALA A 3 4.76 -13.69 4.81
C ALA A 3 4.80 -13.46 3.29
N THR A 4 3.75 -12.86 2.73
CA THR A 4 3.62 -12.67 1.28
C THR A 4 3.19 -11.24 0.91
N ALA A 5 3.46 -10.85 -0.34
CA ALA A 5 2.96 -9.58 -0.89
C ALA A 5 1.42 -9.47 -0.81
N LYS A 6 0.73 -10.61 -0.94
CA LYS A 6 -0.74 -10.71 -0.80
C LYS A 6 -1.21 -10.43 0.62
N ASP A 7 -0.52 -10.97 1.62
CA ASP A 7 -0.84 -10.70 3.03
C ASP A 7 -0.60 -9.22 3.38
N PHE A 8 0.46 -8.65 2.82
CA PHE A 8 0.77 -7.23 2.98
C PHE A 8 -0.32 -6.36 2.35
N GLY A 9 -0.65 -6.59 1.07
CA GLY A 9 -1.69 -5.86 0.35
C GLY A 9 -3.05 -5.94 1.04
N ALA A 10 -3.43 -7.13 1.52
CA ALA A 10 -4.66 -7.32 2.29
C ALA A 10 -4.64 -6.55 3.62
N THR A 11 -3.50 -6.49 4.31
CA THR A 11 -3.35 -5.73 5.56
C THR A 11 -3.44 -4.23 5.32
N LEU A 12 -2.79 -3.73 4.26
CA LEU A 12 -2.86 -2.33 3.86
C LEU A 12 -4.30 -1.93 3.50
N ALA A 13 -5.00 -2.75 2.72
CA ALA A 13 -6.39 -2.51 2.35
C ALA A 13 -7.32 -2.46 3.58
N ARG A 14 -7.09 -3.31 4.57
CA ARG A 14 -7.83 -3.27 5.86
C ARG A 14 -7.55 -1.98 6.61
N ALA A 15 -6.29 -1.58 6.76
CA ALA A 15 -5.89 -0.36 7.45
C ALA A 15 -6.48 0.89 6.77
N ARG A 16 -6.37 0.98 5.44
CA ARG A 16 -6.95 2.08 4.65
C ARG A 16 -8.45 2.21 4.89
N LYS A 17 -9.19 1.09 4.82
CA LYS A 17 -10.64 1.08 5.05
C LYS A 17 -11.01 1.46 6.49
N ALA A 18 -10.23 1.03 7.48
CA ALA A 18 -10.45 1.41 8.88
C ALA A 18 -10.27 2.92 9.12
N LEU A 19 -9.44 3.58 8.30
CA LEU A 19 -9.26 5.03 8.31
C LEU A 19 -10.28 5.78 7.43
N GLY A 20 -11.21 5.08 6.77
CA GLY A 20 -12.21 5.69 5.89
C GLY A 20 -11.64 6.26 4.58
N LEU A 21 -10.41 5.89 4.21
CA LEU A 21 -9.72 6.45 3.05
C LEU A 21 -10.04 5.69 1.76
N THR A 22 -10.15 6.41 0.67
CA THR A 22 -10.09 5.88 -0.70
C THR A 22 -8.65 5.55 -1.10
N GLN A 23 -8.47 4.73 -2.15
CA GLN A 23 -7.13 4.40 -2.66
C GLN A 23 -6.39 5.64 -3.17
N ARG A 24 -7.12 6.57 -3.78
CA ARG A 24 -6.60 7.88 -4.21
C ARG A 24 -6.11 8.72 -3.03
N GLU A 25 -6.88 8.82 -1.95
CA GLU A 25 -6.46 9.60 -0.76
C GLU A 25 -5.22 9.00 -0.10
N LEU A 26 -5.15 7.68 0.01
CA LEU A 26 -3.94 7.01 0.48
C LEU A 26 -2.77 7.27 -0.47
N ALA A 27 -2.99 7.23 -1.79
CA ALA A 27 -1.94 7.48 -2.76
C ALA A 27 -1.38 8.91 -2.64
N LEU A 28 -2.26 9.90 -2.47
CA LEU A 28 -1.89 11.30 -2.27
C LEU A 28 -1.11 11.49 -0.96
N SER A 29 -1.51 10.84 0.13
CA SER A 29 -0.85 11.00 1.43
C SER A 29 0.58 10.44 1.45
N VAL A 30 0.88 9.42 0.63
CA VAL A 30 2.23 8.85 0.50
C VAL A 30 2.99 9.34 -0.74
N GLY A 31 2.39 10.21 -1.56
CA GLY A 31 3.02 10.78 -2.75
C GLY A 31 3.24 9.79 -3.90
N VAL A 32 2.36 8.80 -4.07
CA VAL A 32 2.42 7.82 -5.16
C VAL A 32 1.19 7.90 -6.07
N GLY A 33 1.23 7.24 -7.22
CA GLY A 33 0.06 7.12 -8.10
C GLY A 33 -0.99 6.16 -7.53
N GLU A 34 -2.28 6.44 -7.73
CA GLU A 34 -3.38 5.56 -7.30
C GLU A 34 -3.23 4.13 -7.82
N ARG A 35 -2.78 3.96 -9.07
CA ARG A 35 -2.48 2.65 -9.68
C ARG A 35 -1.52 1.81 -8.84
N PHE A 36 -0.54 2.46 -8.20
CA PHE A 36 0.41 1.79 -7.31
C PHE A 36 -0.29 1.22 -6.07
N ILE A 37 -1.16 2.00 -5.43
CA ILE A 37 -1.96 1.52 -4.27
C ILE A 37 -2.87 0.38 -4.69
N VAL A 38 -3.53 0.46 -5.85
CA VAL A 38 -4.37 -0.62 -6.40
C VAL A 38 -3.58 -1.92 -6.56
N GLU A 39 -2.41 -1.86 -7.20
CA GLU A 39 -1.57 -3.04 -7.42
C GLU A 39 -0.95 -3.58 -6.13
N LEU A 40 -0.62 -2.69 -5.19
CA LEU A 40 -0.08 -3.02 -3.88
C LEU A 40 -1.11 -3.75 -3.01
N GLU A 41 -2.35 -3.26 -2.97
CA GLU A 41 -3.45 -3.89 -2.24
C GLU A 41 -3.86 -5.24 -2.86
N ALA A 42 -3.74 -5.37 -4.19
CA ALA A 42 -3.95 -6.63 -4.90
C ALA A 42 -2.84 -7.67 -4.63
N GLY A 43 -1.75 -7.27 -3.96
CA GLY A 43 -0.64 -8.16 -3.61
C GLY A 43 0.27 -8.50 -4.79
N LYS A 44 0.33 -7.63 -5.82
CA LYS A 44 1.17 -7.85 -6.98
C LYS A 44 2.64 -7.79 -6.55
N ALA A 45 3.36 -8.90 -6.63
CA ALA A 45 4.74 -9.03 -6.15
C ALA A 45 5.74 -8.02 -6.77
N THR A 46 5.39 -7.44 -7.93
CA THR A 46 6.16 -6.41 -8.62
C THR A 46 5.82 -4.99 -8.22
N ALA A 47 4.72 -4.75 -7.47
CA ALA A 47 4.51 -3.47 -6.82
C ALA A 47 5.71 -3.33 -5.88
N GLN A 48 6.64 -2.45 -6.23
CA GLN A 48 7.96 -2.35 -5.62
C GLN A 48 7.83 -2.09 -4.12
N LEU A 49 7.65 -3.16 -3.34
CA LEU A 49 7.44 -3.14 -1.90
C LEU A 49 8.60 -2.42 -1.23
N GLY A 50 9.81 -2.56 -1.79
CA GLY A 50 11.00 -1.80 -1.39
C GLY A 50 10.85 -0.28 -1.52
N LYS A 51 10.12 0.24 -2.52
CA LYS A 51 9.83 1.67 -2.62
C LYS A 51 8.76 2.12 -1.63
N ALA A 52 7.70 1.34 -1.44
CA ALA A 52 6.66 1.65 -0.44
C ALA A 52 7.24 1.72 0.98
N LEU A 53 8.08 0.75 1.36
CA LEU A 53 8.81 0.74 2.63
C LEU A 53 9.80 1.90 2.75
N ALA A 54 10.56 2.20 1.68
CA ALA A 54 11.48 3.34 1.68
C ALA A 54 10.77 4.70 1.84
N HIS A 55 9.49 4.81 1.46
CA HIS A 55 8.69 6.00 1.74
C HIS A 55 8.07 5.99 3.15
N ALA A 56 7.70 4.83 3.68
CA ALA A 56 7.14 4.71 5.03
C ALA A 56 8.17 4.98 6.15
N ASP A 57 9.47 4.80 5.87
CA ASP A 57 10.55 4.98 6.85
C ASP A 57 11.18 6.40 6.85
N ARG A 58 10.69 7.31 5.99
CA ARG A 58 11.12 8.71 6.07
C ARG A 58 10.29 9.47 7.11
N LYS A 59 10.92 9.67 8.27
CA LYS A 59 10.54 10.67 9.29
C LYS A 59 10.30 12.06 8.68
#